data_AF-A0A7W7KC20-F1
#
_entry.id   AF-A0A7W7KC20-F1
#
_cell.length_a   1.000
_cell.length_b   1.000
_cell.length_c   1.000
_cell.angle_alpha   90.00
_cell.angle_beta   90.00
_cell.angle_gamma   90.00
#
_symmetry.space_group_name_H-M   'P 1'
#
loop_
_entity.id
_entity.type
_entity.pdbx_description
1 polymer ?
#
loop_
_entity_poly.entity_id
_entity_poly.type
_entity_poly.pdbx_seq_one_letter_code
_entity_poly.pdbx_strand_id
1 'polypeptide(L)'
;MSSELMIALAAIGASALVACLREGKLRTILIVALWLTPLWFASWFTVNYSADVASEFGAWWAFLAFTPLFLALSGAVTLFPFMLVKRLREIQRQQ
;
A
#
# COMPACT_ATOMS: atom_id res chain seq x y z
N MET A 1 4.54 14.43 16.47
CA MET A 1 4.52 13.68 15.18
C MET A 1 3.09 13.22 14.95
N SER A 2 2.46 13.55 13.83
CA SER A 2 1.05 13.18 13.59
C SER A 2 0.91 11.67 13.42
N SER A 3 -0.22 11.11 13.86
CA SER A 3 -0.50 9.67 13.80
C SER A 3 -0.44 9.10 12.39
N GLU A 4 -0.80 9.90 11.39
CA GLU A 4 -0.75 9.56 9.97
C GLU A 4 0.68 9.33 9.47
N LEU A 5 1.61 10.20 9.88
CA LEU A 5 3.03 10.04 9.55
C LEU A 5 3.62 8.77 10.17
N MET A 6 3.19 8.41 11.39
CA MET A 6 3.63 7.16 12.04
C MET A 6 3.17 5.93 11.27
N ILE A 7 1.92 5.91 10.79
CA ILE A 7 1.37 4.79 10.02
C ILE A 7 2.09 4.68 8.66
N ALA A 8 2.31 5.80 7.97
CA ALA A 8 3.04 5.82 6.70
C ALA A 8 4.48 5.31 6.86
N LEU A 9 5.21 5.79 7.88
CA LEU A 9 6.56 5.33 8.19
C LEU A 9 6.60 3.84 8.54
N ALA A 10 5.64 3.35 9.32
CA ALA A 10 5.53 1.94 9.65
C ALA A 10 5.31 1.06 8.39
N ALA A 11 4.45 1.50 7.47
CA ALA A 11 4.18 0.80 6.22
C ALA A 11 5.40 0.80 5.28
N ILE A 12 6.11 1.93 5.17
CA ILE A 12 7.37 2.04 4.41
C ILE A 12 8.43 1.10 5.01
N GLY A 13 8.60 1.14 6.34
CA GLY A 13 9.55 0.30 7.06
C GLY A 13 9.24 -1.19 6.93
N ALA A 14 7.97 -1.58 7.07
CA ALA A 14 7.54 -2.95 6.85
C ALA A 14 7.80 -3.43 5.42
N SER A 15 7.53 -2.58 4.42
CA SER A 15 7.78 -2.90 3.01
C SER A 15 9.26 -3.08 2.70
N ALA A 16 10.11 -2.22 3.26
CA ALA A 16 11.56 -2.32 3.18
C ALA A 16 12.08 -3.61 3.86
N LEU A 17 11.55 -3.95 5.04
CA LEU A 17 11.89 -5.19 5.75
C LEU A 17 11.50 -6.43 4.95
N VAL A 18 10.31 -6.45 4.34
CA VAL A 18 9.85 -7.56 3.49
C VAL A 18 10.73 -7.72 2.24
N ALA A 19 11.27 -6.62 1.69
CA ALA A 19 12.26 -6.70 0.61
C ALA A 19 13.61 -7.28 1.08
N CYS A 20 13.93 -7.15 2.37
CA CYS A 20 15.12 -7.73 2.98
C CYS A 20 14.98 -9.24 3.29
N LEU A 21 13.78 -9.79 3.27
CA LEU A 21 13.57 -11.22 3.48
C LEU A 21 14.06 -12.05 2.29
N ARG A 22 14.53 -13.27 2.57
CA ARG A 22 14.90 -14.24 1.53
C ARG A 22 13.66 -14.66 0.75
N GLU A 23 13.83 -14.96 -0.53
CA GLU A 23 12.73 -15.45 -1.37
C GLU A 23 12.19 -16.77 -0.83
N GLY A 24 10.87 -16.84 -0.66
CA GLY A 24 10.17 -17.97 -0.07
C GLY A 24 8.71 -17.67 0.23
N LYS A 25 7.94 -18.70 0.60
CA LYS A 25 6.48 -18.60 0.84
C LYS A 25 6.10 -17.50 1.83
N LEU A 26 6.88 -17.32 2.91
CA LEU A 26 6.65 -16.27 3.91
C LEU A 26 6.75 -14.86 3.35
N ARG A 27 7.72 -14.59 2.46
CA ARG A 27 7.86 -13.28 1.80
C ARG A 27 6.66 -12.99 0.92
N THR A 28 6.20 -13.97 0.14
CA THR A 28 5.00 -13.84 -0.70
C THR A 28 3.76 -13.55 0.12
N ILE A 29 3.56 -14.27 1.24
CA ILE A 29 2.42 -14.04 2.14
C ILE A 29 2.46 -12.63 2.73
N LEU A 30 3.63 -12.15 3.16
CA LEU A 30 3.78 -10.80 3.70
C LEU A 30 3.53 -9.71 2.66
N ILE A 31 3.99 -9.90 1.41
CA ILE A 31 3.67 -8.99 0.30
C ILE A 31 2.15 -8.95 0.10
N VAL A 32 1.49 -10.12 -0.01
CA VAL A 32 0.03 -10.19 -0.19
C VAL A 32 -0.70 -9.51 0.96
N ALA A 33 -0.29 -9.75 2.21
CA ALA A 33 -0.88 -9.11 3.38
C ALA A 33 -0.74 -7.58 3.35
N LEU A 34 0.44 -7.06 3.01
CA LEU A 34 0.70 -5.62 2.89
C LEU A 34 -0.17 -4.96 1.82
N TRP A 35 -0.45 -5.68 0.74
CA TRP A 35 -1.25 -5.19 -0.37
C TRP A 35 -2.75 -5.37 -0.19
N LEU A 36 -3.18 -6.31 0.66
CA LEU A 36 -4.59 -6.46 1.03
C LEU A 36 -5.06 -5.31 1.93
N THR A 37 -4.19 -4.73 2.75
CA THR A 37 -4.53 -3.63 3.66
C THR A 37 -5.20 -2.43 2.96
N PRO A 38 -4.67 -1.89 1.85
CA PRO A 38 -5.32 -0.79 1.13
C PRO A 38 -6.62 -1.20 0.44
N LEU A 39 -6.75 -2.45 -0.02
CA LEU A 39 -8.02 -2.97 -0.54
C LEU A 39 -9.08 -3.07 0.55
N TRP A 40 -8.70 -3.56 1.74
CA TRP A 40 -9.56 -3.59 2.90
C TRP A 40 -9.97 -2.18 3.32
N PHE A 41 -9.03 -1.23 3.36
CA PHE A 41 -9.32 0.16 3.71
C PHE A 41 -10.27 0.81 2.69
N ALA A 42 -10.03 0.62 1.39
CA ALA A 42 -10.91 1.12 0.34
C ALA A 42 -12.33 0.55 0.50
N SER A 43 -12.46 -0.76 0.74
CA SER A 43 -13.76 -1.39 0.99
C SER A 43 -14.45 -0.84 2.24
N TRP A 44 -13.72 -0.71 3.36
CA TRP A 44 -14.24 -0.15 4.61
C TRP A 44 -14.68 1.31 4.44
N PHE A 45 -13.87 2.13 3.77
CA PHE A 45 -14.16 3.54 3.51
C PHE A 45 -15.41 3.69 2.65
N THR A 46 -15.51 2.93 1.56
CA THR A 46 -16.66 3.00 0.67
C THR A 46 -17.94 2.54 1.35
N VAL A 47 -17.89 1.55 2.26
CA VAL A 47 -19.08 1.11 3.00
C VAL A 47 -19.52 2.16 4.03
N ASN A 48 -18.60 2.65 4.87
CA ASN A 48 -18.95 3.56 5.97
C ASN A 48 -19.32 4.97 5.52
N TYR A 49 -18.72 5.45 4.44
CA TYR A 49 -18.95 6.80 3.90
C TYR A 49 -19.75 6.76 2.59
N SER A 50 -20.45 5.65 2.31
CA SER A 50 -21.20 5.44 1.06
C SER A 50 -22.18 6.58 0.75
N ALA A 51 -22.89 7.10 1.75
CA ALA A 51 -23.85 8.18 1.58
C ALA A 51 -23.19 9.50 1.21
N ASP A 52 -22.12 9.89 1.93
CA ASP A 52 -21.37 11.13 1.68
C ASP A 52 -20.71 11.09 0.30
N VAL A 53 -20.04 9.98 0.01
CA VAL A 53 -19.37 9.72 -1.26
C VAL A 53 -20.35 9.71 -2.44
N ALA A 54 -21.53 9.12 -2.28
CA ALA A 54 -22.57 9.14 -3.30
C ALA A 54 -23.18 10.53 -3.49
N SER A 55 -23.30 11.33 -2.42
CA SER A 55 -23.86 12.67 -2.46
C SER A 55 -22.96 13.68 -3.18
N GLU A 56 -21.63 13.58 -3.02
CA GLU A 56 -20.69 14.54 -3.59
C GLU A 56 -20.23 14.17 -5.00
N PHE A 57 -20.02 12.88 -5.27
CA PHE A 57 -19.41 12.43 -6.52
C PHE A 57 -20.35 11.58 -7.37
N GLY A 58 -21.43 11.05 -6.81
CA GLY A 58 -22.21 9.98 -7.42
C GLY A 58 -21.49 8.63 -7.28
N ALA A 59 -22.23 7.60 -6.83
CA ALA A 59 -21.63 6.32 -6.42
C ALA A 59 -20.68 5.70 -7.45
N TRP A 60 -21.01 5.77 -8.75
CA TRP A 60 -20.18 5.21 -9.83
C TRP A 60 -18.87 5.97 -10.04
N TRP A 61 -18.92 7.30 -10.03
CA TRP A 61 -17.75 8.16 -10.24
C TRP A 61 -16.80 8.14 -9.04
N ALA A 62 -17.33 7.96 -7.84
CA ALA A 62 -16.52 7.75 -6.66
C ALA A 62 -15.63 6.50 -6.77
N PHE A 63 -16.17 5.36 -7.20
CA PHE A 63 -15.35 4.17 -7.43
C PHE A 63 -14.27 4.43 -8.48
N LEU A 64 -14.59 5.13 -9.56
CA LEU A 64 -13.62 5.46 -10.61
C LEU A 64 -12.52 6.43 -10.17
N ALA A 65 -12.84 7.41 -9.30
CA ALA A 65 -11.89 8.43 -8.86
C ALA A 65 -11.01 7.94 -7.70
N PHE A 66 -11.61 7.28 -6.71
CA PHE A 66 -10.91 6.90 -5.48
C PHE A 66 -10.10 5.61 -5.63
N THR A 67 -10.56 4.63 -6.43
CA THR A 67 -9.81 3.38 -6.63
C THR A 67 -8.39 3.59 -7.18
N PRO A 68 -8.17 4.35 -8.27
CA PRO A 68 -6.81 4.59 -8.77
C PRO A 68 -5.97 5.43 -7.80
N LEU A 69 -6.59 6.36 -7.06
CA LEU A 69 -5.91 7.14 -6.02
C LEU A 69 -5.40 6.22 -4.90
N PHE A 70 -6.24 5.32 -4.38
CA PHE A 70 -5.86 4.37 -3.34
C PHE A 70 -4.78 3.39 -3.81
N LEU A 71 -4.88 2.91 -5.06
CA LEU A 71 -3.84 2.06 -5.66
C LEU A 71 -2.52 2.81 -5.81
N ALA A 72 -2.54 4.07 -6.23
CA ALA A 72 -1.35 4.91 -6.37
C ALA A 72 -0.69 5.18 -5.00
N LEU A 73 -1.48 5.55 -3.99
CA LEU A 73 -1.00 5.76 -2.62
C LEU A 73 -0.43 4.48 -2.01
N SER A 74 -1.15 3.36 -2.16
CA SER A 74 -0.69 2.04 -1.77
C SER A 74 0.65 1.71 -2.43
N GLY A 75 0.76 1.92 -3.74
CA GLY A 75 1.99 1.66 -4.49
C GLY A 75 3.15 2.55 -4.02
N ALA A 76 2.90 3.83 -3.78
CA ALA A 76 3.91 4.76 -3.28
C ALA A 76 4.44 4.36 -1.89
N VAL A 77 3.57 3.87 -1.02
CA VAL A 77 3.93 3.52 0.37
C VAL A 77 4.49 2.10 0.49
N THR A 78 4.12 1.17 -0.40
CA THR A 78 4.49 -0.25 -0.27
C THR A 78 5.39 -0.76 -1.40
N LEU A 79 4.97 -0.61 -2.66
CA LEU A 79 5.71 -1.06 -3.85
C LEU A 79 7.04 -0.34 -4.02
N PHE A 80 7.02 0.99 -3.91
CA PHE A 80 8.19 1.80 -4.19
C PHE A 80 9.34 1.50 -3.19
N PRO A 81 9.12 1.50 -1.86
CA PRO A 81 10.17 1.13 -0.91
C PRO A 81 10.65 -0.32 -1.09
N PHE A 82 9.74 -1.25 -1.39
CA PHE A 82 10.10 -2.64 -1.64
C PHE A 82 11.02 -2.80 -2.86
N MET A 83 10.65 -2.20 -3.99
CA MET A 83 11.44 -2.24 -5.23
C MET A 83 12.77 -1.51 -5.06
N LEU A 84 12.79 -0.38 -4.37
CA LEU A 84 14.00 0.38 -4.08
C LEU A 84 15.00 -0.46 -3.28
N VAL A 85 14.57 -1.09 -2.17
CA VAL A 85 15.43 -1.97 -1.36
C VAL A 85 15.89 -3.19 -2.15
N LYS A 86 15.00 -3.78 -2.96
CA LYS A 86 15.37 -4.91 -3.84
C LYS A 86 16.48 -4.50 -4.82
N ARG A 87 16.34 -3.35 -5.47
CA ARG A 87 17.35 -2.80 -6.40
C ARG A 87 18.68 -2.49 -5.70
N LEU A 88 18.64 -1.87 -4.52
CA LEU A 88 19.84 -1.59 -3.74
C LEU A 88 20.61 -2.87 -3.38
N ARG A 89 19.88 -3.94 -3.03
CA ARG A 89 20.48 -5.26 -2.77
C ARG A 89 21.06 -5.93 -4.01
N GLU A 90 20.40 -5.78 -5.15
CA GLU A 90 20.92 -6.28 -6.43
C GLU A 90 22.26 -5.61 -6.76
N ILE A 91 22.35 -4.28 -6.61
CA ILE A 91 23.59 -3.50 -6.82
C ILE A 91 24.69 -3.96 -5.85
N GLN A 92 24.38 -4.09 -4.56
CA GLN A 92 25.37 -4.51 -3.56
C GLN A 92 25.89 -5.94 -3.74
N ARG A 93 25.15 -6.83 -4.41
CA ARG A 93 25.63 -8.19 -4.74
C ARG A 93 26.51 -8.23 -5.97
N GLN A 94 26.46 -7.21 -6.82
CA GLN A 94 27.24 -7.12 -8.05
C GLN A 94 28.59 -6.44 -7.85
N GLN A 95 28.80 -5.78 -6.72
CA GLN A 95 30.08 -5.24 -6.25
C GLN A 95 30.83 -6.29 -5.41
#